data_AF-A0A8I2AAH1-F1
#
_entry.id   AF-A0A8I2AAH1-F1
#
_cell.length_a   1.000
_cell.length_b   1.000
_cell.length_c   1.000
_cell.angle_alpha   90.00
_cell.angle_beta   90.00
_cell.angle_gamma   90.00
#
_symmetry.space_group_name_H-M   'P 1'
#
loop_
_entity.id
_entity.type
_entity.pdbx_description
1 polymer ?
#
loop_
_entity_poly.entity_id
_entity_poly.type
_entity_poly.pdbx_seq_one_letter_code
_entity_poly.pdbx_strand_id
1 'polypeptide(L)'
;MNDHQTGKLDISFNTDLPEPLVFSTWKHHLNYIHDAILSIEVGSETTSLINEVAAGVGGTLVDLYIGELTPMVIAEEVIQQLVSFDALGYDSFSRWLGVSKSGYQNMYLSDGSAWILRLGMVNRRYVHIHPARYSLNTVRCRSANLKFAIAYRLLYGMDDSNFSIDKVNRTRETLGLPPAAEKIALSGALRILKQLSVKID
;
A
#
# COMPACT_ATOMS: atom_id res chain seq x y z
N MET A 1 14.71 -29.56 4.49
CA MET A 1 14.03 -29.05 5.68
C MET A 1 13.42 -27.72 5.27
N ASN A 2 12.14 -27.73 4.90
CA ASN A 2 11.44 -26.51 4.50
C ASN A 2 10.90 -25.88 5.77
N ASP A 3 11.53 -24.78 6.17
CA ASP A 3 11.07 -23.97 7.28
C ASP A 3 9.88 -23.15 6.76
N HIS A 4 8.67 -23.69 6.92
CA HIS A 4 7.45 -22.92 6.76
C HIS A 4 7.38 -21.91 7.91
N GLN A 5 8.08 -20.79 7.77
CA GLN A 5 7.78 -19.61 8.55
C GLN A 5 6.38 -19.14 8.16
N THR A 6 5.38 -19.54 8.94
CA THR A 6 4.12 -18.82 9.08
C THR A 6 4.42 -17.50 9.80
N GLY A 7 5.20 -16.64 9.17
CA GLY A 7 5.43 -15.27 9.61
C GLY A 7 4.17 -14.49 9.28
N LYS A 8 3.46 -14.01 10.30
CA LYS A 8 2.35 -13.07 10.14
C LYS A 8 2.81 -11.91 9.24
N LEU A 9 2.08 -11.61 8.18
CA LEU A 9 2.45 -10.57 7.22
C LEU A 9 2.36 -9.20 7.92
N ASP A 10 3.48 -8.48 8.04
CA ASP A 10 3.46 -7.12 8.58
C ASP A 10 2.99 -6.14 7.51
N ILE A 11 1.70 -5.84 7.53
CA ILE A 11 1.07 -4.86 6.63
C ILE A 11 1.41 -3.42 7.05
N SER A 12 1.83 -3.20 8.30
CA SER A 12 2.02 -1.86 8.85
C SER A 12 3.26 -1.18 8.28
N PHE A 13 4.31 -1.95 7.96
CA PHE A 13 5.46 -1.53 7.18
C PHE A 13 6.29 -2.72 6.70
N ASN A 14 7.11 -2.47 5.68
CA ASN A 14 8.02 -3.43 5.09
C ASN A 14 9.34 -3.49 5.87
N THR A 15 9.62 -4.64 6.49
CA THR A 15 10.83 -4.87 7.33
C THR A 15 12.11 -5.03 6.51
N ASP A 16 11.98 -5.38 5.23
CA ASP A 16 13.04 -5.50 4.24
C ASP A 16 13.55 -4.14 3.75
N LEU A 17 12.77 -3.07 3.92
CA LEU A 17 13.23 -1.72 3.60
C LEU A 17 14.19 -1.18 4.66
N PRO A 18 15.17 -0.34 4.27
CA PRO A 18 16.17 0.19 5.19
C PRO A 18 15.55 1.03 6.33
N GLU A 19 16.12 0.89 7.53
CA GLU A 19 15.87 1.84 8.63
C GLU A 19 16.36 3.25 8.24
N PRO A 20 15.72 4.32 8.73
CA PRO A 20 14.66 4.37 9.75
C PRO A 20 13.23 4.44 9.17
N LEU A 21 12.99 3.89 7.98
CA LEU A 21 11.71 4.08 7.29
C LEU A 21 10.59 3.18 7.81
N VAL A 22 9.39 3.77 7.87
CA VAL A 22 8.10 3.08 7.96
C VAL A 22 7.38 3.35 6.64
N PHE A 23 7.31 2.34 5.78
CA PHE A 23 6.57 2.41 4.52
C PHE A 23 5.68 1.18 4.39
N SER A 24 4.37 1.42 4.31
CA SER A 24 3.34 0.37 4.15
C SER A 24 3.02 0.19 2.67
N THR A 25 3.76 -0.67 1.97
CA THR A 25 3.59 -0.85 0.52
C THR A 25 2.22 -1.41 0.17
N TRP A 26 1.65 -2.29 1.01
CA TRP A 26 0.27 -2.80 0.90
C TRP A 26 -0.82 -1.72 0.93
N LYS A 27 -0.51 -0.52 1.43
CA LYS A 27 -1.42 0.64 1.41
C LYS A 27 -1.12 1.62 0.29
N HIS A 28 0.14 1.75 -0.06
CA HIS A 28 0.66 2.94 -0.72
C HIS A 28 1.43 2.67 -2.00
N HIS A 29 1.57 1.40 -2.44
CA HIS A 29 2.33 1.07 -3.64
C HIS A 29 1.63 0.01 -4.51
N LEU A 30 1.10 0.41 -5.67
CA LEU A 30 0.32 -0.45 -6.56
C LEU A 30 1.14 -1.63 -7.10
N ASN A 31 2.33 -1.39 -7.66
CA ASN A 31 3.10 -2.47 -8.31
C ASN A 31 3.58 -3.50 -7.28
N TYR A 32 4.02 -3.08 -6.09
CA TYR A 32 4.27 -4.01 -5.00
C TYR A 32 3.06 -4.90 -4.69
N ILE A 33 1.86 -4.33 -4.56
CA ILE A 33 0.65 -5.11 -4.29
C ILE A 33 0.39 -6.12 -5.40
N HIS A 34 0.55 -5.69 -6.65
CA HIS A 34 0.42 -6.55 -7.83
C HIS A 34 1.40 -7.73 -7.78
N ASP A 35 2.70 -7.45 -7.59
CA ASP A 35 3.76 -8.46 -7.58
C ASP A 35 3.64 -9.40 -6.37
N ALA A 36 3.27 -8.84 -5.21
CA ALA A 36 3.00 -9.64 -4.02
C ALA A 36 1.86 -10.62 -4.26
N ILE A 37 0.74 -10.19 -4.86
CA ILE A 37 -0.39 -11.08 -5.19
C ILE A 37 0.04 -12.18 -6.17
N LEU A 38 0.83 -11.87 -7.19
CA LEU A 38 1.36 -12.87 -8.13
C LEU A 38 2.27 -13.91 -7.48
N SER A 39 2.99 -13.53 -6.42
CA SER A 39 3.89 -14.43 -5.69
C SER A 39 3.18 -15.36 -4.70
N ILE A 40 1.88 -15.13 -4.44
CA ILE A 40 1.11 -15.89 -3.45
C ILE A 40 0.46 -17.11 -4.11
N GLU A 41 0.75 -18.30 -3.56
CA GLU A 41 0.02 -19.52 -3.90
C GLU A 41 -1.39 -19.49 -3.30
N VAL A 42 -2.42 -19.54 -4.16
CA VAL A 42 -3.83 -19.55 -3.73
C VAL A 42 -4.18 -20.93 -3.18
N GLY A 43 -4.79 -20.98 -2.00
CA GLY A 43 -5.09 -22.22 -1.28
C GLY A 43 -5.97 -22.02 -0.05
N SER A 44 -5.92 -22.95 0.91
CA SER A 44 -6.75 -22.89 2.12
C SER A 44 -6.54 -21.61 2.95
N GLU A 45 -5.34 -21.04 2.90
CA GLU A 45 -4.95 -19.87 3.69
C GLU A 45 -5.35 -18.53 3.07
N THR A 46 -5.89 -18.52 1.84
CA THR A 46 -6.23 -17.29 1.12
C THR A 46 -7.17 -16.39 1.90
N THR A 47 -8.19 -16.95 2.56
CA THR A 47 -9.14 -16.16 3.38
C THR A 47 -8.45 -15.52 4.58
N SER A 48 -7.52 -16.23 5.22
CA SER A 48 -6.76 -15.69 6.37
C SER A 48 -5.92 -14.50 5.93
N LEU A 49 -5.19 -14.65 4.82
CA LEU A 49 -4.39 -13.58 4.24
C LEU A 49 -5.22 -12.35 3.84
N ILE A 50 -6.40 -12.55 3.23
CA ILE A 50 -7.32 -11.47 2.91
C ILE A 50 -7.70 -10.68 4.17
N ASN A 51 -7.98 -11.38 5.27
CA ASN A 51 -8.30 -10.74 6.55
C ASN A 51 -7.11 -9.98 7.13
N GLU A 52 -5.89 -10.52 7.05
CA GLU A 52 -4.68 -9.85 7.50
C GLU A 52 -4.43 -8.55 6.71
N VAL A 53 -4.47 -8.62 5.38
CA VAL A 53 -4.32 -7.44 4.51
C VAL A 53 -5.44 -6.43 4.78
N ALA A 54 -6.68 -6.88 4.90
CA ALA A 54 -7.83 -6.02 5.17
C ALA A 54 -7.74 -5.32 6.54
N ALA A 55 -7.25 -6.00 7.56
CA ALA A 55 -7.01 -5.42 8.89
C ALA A 55 -5.86 -4.39 8.84
N GLY A 56 -4.81 -4.70 8.09
CA GLY A 56 -3.65 -3.83 7.95
C GLY A 56 -3.91 -2.56 7.15
N VAL A 57 -4.70 -2.62 6.07
CA VAL A 57 -5.08 -1.46 5.21
C VAL A 57 -6.11 -0.57 5.94
N GLY A 58 -5.68 0.11 7.01
CA GLY A 58 -6.54 1.01 7.80
C GLY A 58 -6.95 2.33 7.12
N GLY A 59 -7.66 3.17 7.88
CA GLY A 59 -8.06 4.53 7.47
C GLY A 59 -9.25 4.58 6.51
N THR A 60 -9.71 5.79 6.18
CA THR A 60 -10.84 6.01 5.24
C THR A 60 -10.37 6.19 3.80
N LEU A 61 -9.25 6.86 3.62
CA LEU A 61 -8.65 7.21 2.33
C LEU A 61 -7.18 6.84 2.34
N VAL A 62 -6.69 6.35 1.21
CA VAL A 62 -5.28 6.02 0.98
C VAL A 62 -4.79 6.74 -0.27
N ASP A 63 -3.53 7.12 -0.26
CA ASP A 63 -2.81 7.69 -1.41
C ASP A 63 -1.92 6.58 -1.97
N LEU A 64 -2.26 6.08 -3.16
CA LEU A 64 -1.62 4.91 -3.77
C LEU A 64 -0.67 5.37 -4.86
N TYR A 65 0.62 5.09 -4.72
CA TYR A 65 1.62 5.30 -5.76
C TYR A 65 1.41 4.28 -6.89
N ILE A 66 1.44 4.77 -8.12
CA ILE A 66 1.21 4.03 -9.36
C ILE A 66 2.33 4.24 -10.39
N GLY A 67 3.45 4.83 -9.97
CA GLY A 67 4.61 5.06 -10.83
C GLY A 67 5.56 3.87 -10.89
N GLU A 68 6.75 4.09 -11.43
CA GLU A 68 7.71 3.03 -11.74
C GLU A 68 8.78 2.80 -10.67
N LEU A 69 8.97 3.75 -9.73
CA LEU A 69 9.94 3.58 -8.66
C LEU A 69 9.53 2.41 -7.76
N THR A 70 10.45 1.50 -7.50
CA THR A 70 10.18 0.38 -6.57
C THR A 70 10.19 0.87 -5.13
N PRO A 71 9.64 0.10 -4.17
CA PRO A 71 9.72 0.46 -2.76
C PRO A 71 11.14 0.66 -2.25
N MET A 72 12.10 -0.13 -2.74
CA MET A 72 13.52 0.00 -2.37
C MET A 72 14.11 1.30 -2.92
N VAL A 73 13.84 1.64 -4.19
CA VAL A 73 14.33 2.88 -4.79
C VAL A 73 13.74 4.10 -4.08
N ILE A 74 12.44 4.09 -3.78
CA ILE A 74 11.78 5.14 -2.97
C ILE A 74 12.47 5.28 -1.61
N ALA A 75 12.74 4.16 -0.94
CA ALA A 75 13.41 4.15 0.36
C ALA A 75 14.83 4.74 0.30
N GLU A 76 15.62 4.33 -0.68
CA GLU A 76 16.98 4.82 -0.90
C GLU A 76 17.01 6.32 -1.21
N GLU A 77 16.14 6.80 -2.10
CA GLU A 77 16.07 8.22 -2.43
C GLU A 77 15.68 9.08 -1.22
N VAL A 78 14.71 8.62 -0.42
CA VAL A 78 14.33 9.32 0.82
C VAL A 78 15.49 9.39 1.79
N ILE A 79 16.20 8.27 2.00
CA ILE A 79 17.34 8.21 2.92
C ILE A 79 18.47 9.12 2.43
N GLN A 80 18.81 9.08 1.14
CA GLN A 80 19.85 9.93 0.56
C GLN A 80 19.55 11.42 0.76
N GLN A 81 18.30 11.82 0.55
CA GLN A 81 17.88 13.21 0.79
C GLN A 81 17.94 13.57 2.28
N LEU A 82 17.49 12.69 3.18
CA LEU A 82 17.61 12.93 4.63
C LEU A 82 19.06 13.06 5.09
N VAL A 83 19.98 12.28 4.52
CA VAL A 83 21.42 12.43 4.77
C VAL A 83 21.91 13.81 4.29
N SER A 84 21.50 14.26 3.10
CA SER A 84 21.89 15.58 2.59
C SER A 84 21.38 16.75 3.44
N PHE A 85 20.27 16.54 4.17
CA PHE A 85 19.70 17.51 5.10
C PHE A 85 20.20 17.37 6.55
N ASP A 86 21.15 16.46 6.81
CA ASP A 86 21.59 16.09 8.15
C ASP A 86 20.43 15.67 9.08
N ALA A 87 19.39 15.07 8.49
CA ALA A 87 18.10 14.79 9.12
C ALA A 87 17.82 13.28 9.26
N LEU A 88 18.83 12.42 9.12
CA LEU A 88 18.61 10.97 9.18
C LEU A 88 18.37 10.46 10.61
N GLY A 89 18.99 11.07 11.63
CA GLY A 89 18.87 10.65 13.03
C GLY A 89 17.54 11.09 13.67
N TYR A 90 17.06 10.40 14.70
CA TYR A 90 15.73 10.67 15.31
C TYR A 90 15.56 12.14 15.73
N ASP A 91 16.51 12.68 16.49
CA ASP A 91 16.43 14.06 16.98
C ASP A 91 16.59 15.08 15.85
N SER A 92 17.45 14.80 14.86
CA SER A 92 17.64 15.70 13.73
C SER A 92 16.46 15.67 12.77
N PHE A 93 15.88 14.50 12.53
CA PHE A 93 14.63 14.31 11.78
C PHE A 93 13.46 15.04 12.44
N SER A 94 13.26 14.85 13.75
CA SER A 94 12.19 15.53 14.51
C SER A 94 12.33 17.05 14.43
N ARG A 95 13.56 17.57 14.58
CA ARG A 95 13.86 19.01 14.42
C ARG A 95 13.61 19.48 12.99
N TRP A 96 14.04 18.72 11.99
CA TRP A 96 13.84 19.03 10.56
C TRP A 96 12.36 19.02 10.17
N LEU A 97 11.55 18.11 10.72
CA LEU A 97 10.08 18.13 10.56
C LEU A 97 9.47 19.38 11.19
N GLY A 98 9.95 19.78 12.37
CA GLY A 98 9.50 20.97 13.12
C GLY A 98 9.90 22.32 12.49
N VAL A 99 10.81 22.32 11.50
CA VAL A 99 10.98 23.47 10.60
C VAL A 99 9.67 23.75 9.85
N SER A 100 8.86 22.71 9.58
CA SER A 100 7.47 22.88 9.17
C SER A 100 6.57 23.06 10.40
N LYS A 101 5.69 24.07 10.38
CA LYS A 101 4.66 24.25 11.42
C LYS A 101 3.61 23.13 11.45
N SER A 102 3.64 22.21 10.49
CA SER A 102 2.60 21.24 10.21
C SER A 102 2.88 19.82 10.71
N GLY A 103 4.08 19.55 11.23
CA GLY A 103 4.46 18.21 11.72
C GLY A 103 4.65 17.17 10.60
N TYR A 104 4.83 17.63 9.36
CA TYR A 104 5.13 16.81 8.20
C TYR A 104 5.92 17.62 7.17
N GLN A 105 6.76 16.96 6.38
CA GLN A 105 7.49 17.59 5.28
C GLN A 105 7.13 16.92 3.95
N ASN A 106 7.25 17.67 2.86
CA ASN A 106 7.18 17.13 1.51
C ASN A 106 8.59 16.88 0.98
N MET A 107 8.75 15.79 0.25
CA MET A 107 9.97 15.44 -0.47
C MET A 107 9.60 15.07 -1.90
N TYR A 108 10.39 15.49 -2.89
CA TYR A 108 10.20 15.08 -4.28
C TYR A 108 11.20 14.00 -4.62
N LEU A 109 10.74 12.95 -5.30
CA LEU A 109 11.58 11.87 -5.80
C LEU A 109 11.95 12.10 -7.27
N SER A 110 12.84 11.26 -7.80
CA SER A 110 13.40 11.36 -9.14
C SER A 110 12.36 11.35 -10.26
N ASP A 111 11.21 10.71 -10.05
CA ASP A 111 10.08 10.66 -10.98
C ASP A 111 9.16 11.89 -10.88
N GLY A 112 9.50 12.87 -10.03
CA GLY A 112 8.70 14.07 -9.76
C GLY A 112 7.52 13.84 -8.82
N SER A 113 7.30 12.61 -8.33
CA SER A 113 6.30 12.36 -7.30
C SER A 113 6.71 13.00 -5.98
N ALA A 114 5.72 13.49 -5.26
CA ALA A 114 5.86 14.12 -3.96
C ALA A 114 5.41 13.15 -2.87
N TRP A 115 6.19 13.06 -1.81
CA TRP A 115 6.04 12.16 -0.69
C TRP A 115 5.99 12.93 0.61
N ILE A 116 5.14 12.47 1.51
CA ILE A 116 4.92 13.04 2.84
C ILE A 116 5.78 12.26 3.83
N LEU A 117 6.62 12.97 4.56
CA LEU A 117 7.41 12.45 5.67
C LEU A 117 6.80 12.93 6.99
N ARG A 118 6.65 12.01 7.95
CA ARG A 118 6.11 12.28 9.30
C ARG A 118 6.87 11.48 10.36
N LEU A 119 6.77 11.93 11.60
CA LEU A 119 7.30 11.17 12.72
C LEU A 119 6.40 9.95 12.98
N GLY A 120 7.00 8.77 12.85
CA GLY A 120 6.43 7.48 13.22
C GLY A 120 6.76 7.11 14.67
N MET A 121 6.06 6.11 15.18
CA MET A 121 6.21 5.62 16.57
C MET A 121 6.83 4.22 16.65
N VAL A 122 7.35 3.69 15.54
CA VAL A 122 7.93 2.34 15.50
C VAL A 122 9.38 2.41 15.96
N ASN A 123 9.76 1.52 16.87
CA ASN A 123 11.13 1.51 17.40
C ASN A 123 12.14 1.34 16.24
N ARG A 124 13.19 2.16 16.23
CA ARG A 124 14.20 2.29 15.15
C ARG A 124 13.68 2.71 13.77
N ARG A 125 12.36 2.74 13.56
CA ARG A 125 11.70 3.15 12.32
C ARG A 125 10.75 4.33 12.60
N TYR A 126 11.29 5.54 12.53
CA TYR A 126 10.57 6.76 12.93
C TYR A 126 10.27 7.70 11.76
N VAL A 127 10.67 7.35 10.53
CA VAL A 127 10.38 8.15 9.34
C VAL A 127 9.23 7.48 8.59
N HIS A 128 8.00 7.89 8.88
CA HIS A 128 6.82 7.40 8.16
C HIS A 128 6.69 8.11 6.83
N ILE A 129 6.63 7.34 5.75
CA ILE A 129 6.46 7.86 4.39
C ILE A 129 5.21 7.34 3.72
N HIS A 130 4.57 8.21 2.95
CA HIS A 130 3.51 7.84 2.02
C HIS A 130 3.43 8.89 0.89
N PRO A 131 2.84 8.55 -0.27
CA PRO A 131 2.64 9.51 -1.35
C PRO A 131 1.82 10.71 -0.88
N ALA A 132 2.15 11.90 -1.38
CA ALA A 132 1.36 13.10 -1.14
C ALA A 132 0.03 13.04 -1.91
N ARG A 133 -0.98 13.70 -1.36
CA ARG A 133 -2.33 13.73 -1.97
C ARG A 133 -2.26 14.38 -3.35
N TYR A 134 -2.83 13.71 -4.35
CA TYR A 134 -2.88 14.21 -5.73
C TYR A 134 -1.50 14.51 -6.34
N SER A 135 -0.45 13.86 -5.83
CA SER A 135 0.86 13.98 -6.43
C SER A 135 0.95 13.30 -7.79
N LEU A 136 2.00 13.61 -8.55
CA LEU A 136 2.36 12.85 -9.75
C LEU A 136 2.46 11.36 -9.39
N ASN A 137 2.01 10.51 -10.31
CA ASN A 137 1.99 9.06 -10.13
C ASN A 137 1.25 8.60 -8.85
N THR A 138 0.25 9.35 -8.38
CA THR A 138 -0.53 8.99 -7.17
C THR A 138 -2.03 9.04 -7.42
N VAL A 139 -2.74 7.99 -7.01
CA VAL A 139 -4.21 7.93 -7.02
C VAL A 139 -4.73 7.83 -5.60
N ARG A 140 -5.61 8.77 -5.23
CA ARG A 140 -6.32 8.74 -3.96
C ARG A 140 -7.58 7.87 -4.09
N CYS A 141 -7.77 6.91 -3.19
CA CYS A 141 -8.95 6.06 -3.17
C CYS A 141 -9.43 5.75 -1.75
N ARG A 142 -10.64 5.19 -1.62
CA ARG A 142 -11.11 4.68 -0.32
C ARG A 142 -10.38 3.40 0.01
N SER A 143 -9.94 3.25 1.26
CA SER A 143 -9.30 2.01 1.74
C SER A 143 -10.16 0.77 1.47
N ALA A 144 -11.49 0.88 1.63
CA ALA A 144 -12.44 -0.18 1.33
C ALA A 144 -12.39 -0.65 -0.14
N ASN A 145 -12.12 0.26 -1.08
CA ASN A 145 -11.98 -0.09 -2.49
C ASN A 145 -10.68 -0.85 -2.74
N LEU A 146 -9.59 -0.44 -2.09
CA LEU A 146 -8.30 -1.14 -2.18
C LEU A 146 -8.39 -2.54 -1.58
N LYS A 147 -8.96 -2.67 -0.38
CA LYS A 147 -9.21 -3.98 0.27
C LYS A 147 -10.00 -4.92 -0.62
N PHE A 148 -11.09 -4.40 -1.20
CA PHE A 148 -11.92 -5.17 -2.12
C PHE A 148 -11.11 -5.62 -3.34
N ALA A 149 -10.35 -4.72 -3.98
CA ALA A 149 -9.59 -5.07 -5.17
C ALA A 149 -8.51 -6.13 -4.88
N ILE A 150 -7.80 -6.00 -3.75
CA ILE A 150 -6.82 -7.01 -3.31
C ILE A 150 -7.51 -8.34 -3.03
N ALA A 151 -8.59 -8.35 -2.24
CA ALA A 151 -9.32 -9.56 -1.91
C ALA A 151 -9.89 -10.26 -3.16
N TYR A 152 -10.39 -9.49 -4.12
CA TYR A 152 -10.89 -10.02 -5.39
C TYR A 152 -9.77 -10.73 -6.15
N ARG A 153 -8.59 -10.10 -6.26
CA ARG A 153 -7.44 -10.68 -6.96
C ARG A 153 -6.86 -11.89 -6.25
N LEU A 154 -6.86 -11.92 -4.92
CA LEU A 154 -6.47 -13.11 -4.15
C LEU A 154 -7.45 -14.28 -4.32
N LEU A 155 -8.75 -14.01 -4.50
CA LEU A 155 -9.76 -15.06 -4.66
C LEU A 155 -9.82 -15.64 -6.08
N TYR A 156 -9.63 -14.80 -7.10
CA TYR A 156 -9.92 -15.18 -8.49
C TYR A 156 -8.70 -15.10 -9.41
N GLY A 157 -7.58 -14.54 -8.95
CA GLY A 157 -6.37 -14.37 -9.73
C GLY A 157 -6.30 -13.05 -10.52
N MET A 158 -5.12 -12.80 -11.07
CA MET A 158 -4.80 -11.58 -11.83
C MET A 158 -5.40 -11.58 -13.23
N ASP A 159 -5.53 -12.77 -13.85
CA ASP A 159 -6.03 -12.95 -15.22
C ASP A 159 -7.55 -13.04 -15.32
N ASP A 160 -8.26 -13.10 -14.17
CA ASP A 160 -9.71 -13.17 -14.18
C ASP A 160 -10.31 -11.84 -14.68
N SER A 161 -10.87 -11.90 -15.89
CA SER A 161 -11.59 -10.83 -16.57
C SER A 161 -13.11 -11.01 -16.47
N ASN A 162 -13.57 -12.16 -16.00
CA ASN A 162 -14.98 -12.53 -15.89
C ASN A 162 -15.62 -11.95 -14.63
N PHE A 163 -15.78 -10.62 -14.62
CA PHE A 163 -16.42 -9.90 -13.54
C PHE A 163 -17.92 -10.24 -13.46
N SER A 164 -18.38 -10.77 -12.32
CA SER A 164 -19.80 -11.09 -12.07
C SER A 164 -20.26 -10.56 -10.70
N ILE A 165 -21.57 -10.33 -10.55
CA ILE A 165 -22.16 -9.90 -9.28
C ILE A 165 -21.97 -10.94 -8.17
N ASP A 166 -21.95 -12.23 -8.52
CA ASP A 166 -21.71 -13.31 -7.57
C ASP A 166 -20.30 -13.25 -7.01
N LYS A 167 -19.29 -13.08 -7.87
CA LYS A 167 -17.90 -12.91 -7.43
C LYS A 167 -17.73 -11.69 -6.56
N VAL A 168 -18.37 -10.58 -6.93
CA VAL A 168 -18.40 -9.36 -6.12
C VAL A 168 -18.97 -9.63 -4.73
N ASN A 169 -20.15 -10.24 -4.66
CA ASN A 169 -20.83 -10.49 -3.39
C ASN A 169 -20.05 -11.47 -2.53
N ARG A 170 -19.42 -12.48 -3.13
CA ARG A 170 -18.52 -13.39 -2.42
C ARG A 170 -17.30 -12.68 -1.85
N THR A 171 -16.63 -11.80 -2.62
CA THR A 171 -15.52 -10.99 -2.09
C THR A 171 -15.97 -10.07 -0.96
N ARG A 172 -17.16 -9.48 -1.07
CA ARG A 172 -17.73 -8.62 -0.02
C ARG A 172 -18.00 -9.43 1.26
N GLU A 173 -18.59 -10.61 1.12
CA GLU A 173 -18.81 -11.55 2.22
C GLU A 173 -17.49 -11.93 2.91
N THR A 174 -16.44 -12.26 2.15
CA THR A 174 -15.10 -12.54 2.71
C THR A 174 -14.56 -11.37 3.53
N LEU A 175 -14.86 -10.14 3.14
CA LEU A 175 -14.48 -8.91 3.86
C LEU A 175 -15.46 -8.51 4.98
N GLY A 176 -16.50 -9.31 5.25
CA GLY A 176 -17.54 -8.98 6.23
C GLY A 176 -18.42 -7.79 5.83
N LEU A 177 -18.54 -7.50 4.53
CA LEU A 177 -19.34 -6.41 3.98
C LEU A 177 -20.70 -6.94 3.49
N PRO A 178 -21.80 -6.15 3.61
CA PRO A 178 -23.10 -6.55 3.08
C PRO A 178 -23.05 -6.68 1.55
N PRO A 179 -23.88 -7.51 0.91
CA PRO A 179 -23.89 -7.66 -0.54
C PRO A 179 -24.16 -6.33 -1.25
N ALA A 180 -23.63 -6.18 -2.47
CA ALA A 180 -23.87 -4.99 -3.28
C ALA A 180 -25.23 -5.10 -3.99
N ALA A 181 -26.01 -4.03 -3.96
CA ALA A 181 -27.13 -3.87 -4.89
C ALA A 181 -26.59 -3.69 -6.32
N GLU A 182 -27.24 -4.28 -7.33
CA GLU A 182 -26.79 -4.41 -8.73
C GLU A 182 -26.21 -3.13 -9.37
N LYS A 183 -26.60 -1.93 -8.90
CA LYS A 183 -26.26 -0.66 -9.55
C LYS A 183 -25.28 0.28 -8.84
N ILE A 184 -24.93 0.11 -7.55
CA ILE A 184 -24.54 1.31 -6.76
C ILE A 184 -23.08 1.40 -6.25
N ALA A 185 -22.29 0.34 -6.06
CA ALA A 185 -21.11 0.48 -5.19
C ALA A 185 -19.72 0.22 -5.81
N LEU A 186 -19.63 -0.09 -7.11
CA LEU A 186 -18.42 -0.70 -7.66
C LEU A 186 -17.52 0.24 -8.45
N SER A 187 -17.92 1.46 -8.82
CA SER A 187 -17.11 2.32 -9.71
C SER A 187 -15.70 2.59 -9.17
N GLY A 188 -15.58 2.87 -7.87
CA GLY A 188 -14.29 3.09 -7.23
C GLY A 188 -13.48 1.82 -7.01
N ALA A 189 -14.13 0.70 -6.64
CA ALA A 189 -13.48 -0.59 -6.47
C ALA A 189 -12.99 -1.16 -7.81
N LEU A 190 -13.82 -1.06 -8.86
CA LEU A 190 -13.49 -1.41 -10.24
C LEU A 190 -12.33 -0.60 -10.78
N ARG A 191 -12.25 0.70 -10.45
CA ARG A 191 -11.11 1.53 -10.86
C ARG A 191 -9.80 0.98 -10.29
N ILE A 192 -9.75 0.64 -9.01
CA ILE A 192 -8.55 0.06 -8.39
C ILE A 192 -8.29 -1.36 -8.91
N LEU A 193 -9.33 -2.16 -9.08
CA LEU A 193 -9.22 -3.50 -9.66
C LEU A 193 -8.59 -3.45 -11.06
N LYS A 194 -9.02 -2.51 -11.90
CA LYS A 194 -8.44 -2.27 -13.22
C LYS A 194 -6.98 -1.84 -13.15
N GLN A 195 -6.60 -1.04 -12.16
CA GLN A 195 -5.18 -0.68 -11.93
C GLN A 195 -4.34 -1.88 -11.47
N LEU A 196 -4.92 -2.79 -10.70
CA LEU A 196 -4.30 -4.08 -10.33
C LEU A 196 -4.44 -5.15 -11.42
N SER A 197 -5.07 -4.85 -12.55
CA SER A 197 -5.12 -5.77 -13.68
C SER A 197 -3.94 -5.50 -14.57
N VAL A 198 -3.36 -6.54 -15.16
CA VAL A 198 -2.40 -6.39 -16.25
C VAL A 198 -3.02 -5.48 -17.31
N LYS A 199 -2.31 -4.42 -17.72
CA LYS A 199 -2.58 -3.81 -19.02
C LYS A 199 -2.32 -4.91 -20.03
N ILE A 200 -3.39 -5.45 -20.61
CA ILE A 200 -3.25 -6.17 -21.87
C ILE A 200 -2.82 -5.09 -22.85
N ASP A 201 -1.54 -5.13 -23.24
CA ASP A 201 -1.00 -4.32 -24.33
C ASP A 201 -1.79 -4.55 -25.63
#